data_AF-A0A1Z5KU50-F1
#
_entry.id   AF-A0A1Z5KU50-F1
#
_cell.length_a   1.000
_cell.length_b   1.000
_cell.length_c   1.000
_cell.angle_alpha   90.00
_cell.angle_beta   90.00
_cell.angle_gamma   90.00
#
_symmetry.space_group_name_H-M   'P 1'
#
loop_
_entity.id
_entity.type
_entity.pdbx_description
1 polymer ?
#
loop_
_entity_poly.entity_id
_entity_poly.type
_entity_poly.pdbx_seq_one_letter_code
_entity_poly.pdbx_strand_id
1 'polypeptide(L)'
;MKYHIITLPTLFVSVALARDNEGPIHRLRRRLQVKNGSLGLCQSDCNTDADCQSGLICWERKIGEAAPGCTLTTQQQNSPFDFCVAASARLTKATYVGNNDVSNLGLCQGDCDSDDDCAEGLRCHQRSRGQRAPGCDLDSKLFSSDYDFCVKDDATPPTNRDTFALKLYWEPGYFWQEEIIERKWCLNCQENCHIKDEIVIYDCADSPTQWEFVSHGPNEVQIKVANRGVCIQKNSGRDLELERCDSQNQLQRFTAVGGSFSDSRFEIQPKQRQGWCMTQRHHPKTDEFVNIEPCTTARRSTTSYWNKV
;
A
#
# COMPACT_ATOMS: atom_id res chain seq x y z
N MET A 1 -39.35 41.03 -72.09
CA MET A 1 -37.88 40.81 -72.02
C MET A 1 -37.61 39.94 -70.82
N LYS A 2 -37.00 38.76 -71.00
CA LYS A 2 -36.63 37.83 -69.91
C LYS A 2 -35.31 38.28 -69.29
N TYR A 3 -35.22 38.28 -67.95
CA TYR A 3 -33.96 38.05 -67.25
C TYR A 3 -34.23 37.19 -66.01
N HIS A 4 -33.48 36.10 -65.91
CA HIS A 4 -33.43 35.18 -64.77
C HIS A 4 -32.64 35.81 -63.63
N ILE A 5 -33.11 35.65 -62.39
CA ILE A 5 -32.30 35.87 -61.18
C ILE A 5 -32.33 34.58 -60.34
N ILE A 6 -31.12 34.19 -59.97
CA ILE A 6 -30.68 32.93 -59.35
C ILE A 6 -31.03 32.93 -57.85
N THR A 7 -31.55 31.82 -57.34
CA THR A 7 -31.78 31.58 -55.91
C THR A 7 -30.54 30.95 -55.27
N LEU A 8 -30.03 31.55 -54.18
CA LEU A 8 -29.05 30.97 -53.25
C LEU A 8 -29.75 30.70 -51.90
N PRO A 9 -29.47 29.56 -51.22
CA PRO A 9 -30.13 29.22 -49.97
C PRO A 9 -29.50 29.94 -48.77
N THR A 10 -30.34 30.42 -47.87
CA THR A 10 -29.98 31.03 -46.59
C THR A 10 -29.53 29.97 -45.57
N LEU A 11 -28.34 30.16 -45.00
CA LEU A 11 -27.86 29.43 -43.83
C LEU A 11 -28.68 29.81 -42.58
N PHE A 12 -29.30 28.83 -41.93
CA PHE A 12 -29.82 28.97 -40.56
C PHE A 12 -28.76 28.47 -39.58
N VAL A 13 -28.14 29.40 -38.83
CA VAL A 13 -27.37 29.08 -37.62
C VAL A 13 -28.35 29.06 -36.45
N SER A 14 -28.59 27.87 -35.88
CA SER A 14 -29.37 27.72 -34.65
C SER A 14 -28.44 27.75 -33.44
N VAL A 15 -28.55 28.80 -32.62
CA VAL A 15 -27.93 28.87 -31.29
C VAL A 15 -28.77 28.01 -30.34
N ALA A 16 -28.24 26.84 -29.94
CA ALA A 16 -28.84 26.05 -28.87
C ALA A 16 -28.29 26.54 -27.52
N LEU A 17 -29.13 27.24 -26.75
CA LEU A 17 -28.90 27.48 -25.33
C LEU A 17 -29.08 26.14 -24.58
N ALA A 18 -28.00 25.59 -24.05
CA ALA A 18 -28.07 24.45 -23.13
C ALA A 18 -28.76 24.91 -21.83
N ARG A 19 -29.98 24.42 -21.59
CA ARG A 19 -30.65 24.54 -20.30
C ARG A 19 -30.25 23.34 -19.45
N ASP A 20 -29.63 23.59 -18.30
CA ASP A 20 -29.44 22.62 -17.24
C ASP A 20 -30.81 22.08 -16.80
N ASN A 21 -31.08 20.81 -17.07
CA ASN A 21 -32.33 20.16 -16.71
C ASN A 21 -32.06 18.95 -15.83
N GLU A 22 -31.49 19.19 -14.65
CA GLU A 22 -31.37 18.19 -13.58
C GLU A 22 -32.59 18.32 -12.66
N GLY A 23 -33.52 17.36 -12.74
CA GLY A 23 -34.75 17.36 -11.93
C GLY A 23 -34.52 17.08 -10.44
N PRO A 24 -35.44 17.50 -9.55
CA PRO A 24 -35.31 17.38 -8.08
C PRO A 24 -35.14 15.94 -7.56
N ILE A 25 -35.65 14.95 -8.31
CA ILE A 25 -35.62 13.53 -7.94
C ILE A 25 -34.19 12.95 -7.99
N HIS A 26 -33.34 13.43 -8.91
CA HIS A 26 -31.93 13.04 -8.97
C HIS A 26 -31.09 13.68 -7.85
N ARG A 27 -31.46 14.89 -7.39
CA ARG A 27 -30.88 15.49 -6.17
C ARG A 27 -31.28 14.74 -4.89
N LEU A 28 -32.50 14.21 -4.80
CA LEU A 28 -32.95 13.44 -3.63
C LEU A 28 -32.32 12.04 -3.55
N ARG A 29 -32.10 11.35 -4.68
CA ARG A 29 -31.37 10.07 -4.70
C ARG A 29 -29.92 10.20 -4.24
N ARG A 30 -29.32 11.40 -4.39
CA ARG A 30 -27.97 11.74 -3.92
C ARG A 30 -27.81 11.78 -2.39
N ARG A 31 -28.91 11.77 -1.61
CA ARG A 31 -28.88 11.79 -0.14
C ARG A 31 -29.30 10.47 0.55
N LEU A 32 -29.63 9.42 -0.21
CA LEU A 32 -30.28 8.22 0.35
C LEU A 32 -29.61 6.88 0.00
N GLN A 33 -28.35 6.87 -0.45
CA GLN A 33 -27.56 5.64 -0.45
C GLN A 33 -26.33 5.81 0.42
N VAL A 34 -26.41 5.28 1.64
CA VAL A 34 -25.23 4.93 2.43
C VAL A 34 -24.51 3.82 1.67
N LYS A 35 -23.56 4.18 0.80
CA LYS A 35 -22.67 3.22 0.14
C LYS A 35 -21.61 2.83 1.16
N ASN A 36 -21.82 1.68 1.79
CA ASN A 36 -20.94 1.16 2.82
C ASN A 36 -19.63 0.69 2.17
N GLY A 37 -18.62 1.57 2.02
CA GLY A 37 -17.21 1.25 1.75
C GLY A 37 -16.89 0.14 0.73
N SER A 38 -17.62 0.04 -0.37
CA SER A 38 -17.55 -1.12 -1.28
C SER A 38 -16.90 -0.83 -2.63
N LEU A 39 -16.65 0.43 -2.98
CA LEU A 39 -16.18 0.80 -4.32
C LEU A 39 -14.68 0.56 -4.47
N GLY A 40 -14.31 -0.35 -5.39
CA GLY A 40 -12.93 -0.68 -5.73
C GLY A 40 -12.28 0.34 -6.66
N LEU A 41 -11.01 0.09 -7.01
CA LEU A 41 -10.22 0.97 -7.90
C LEU A 41 -10.94 1.19 -9.24
N CYS A 42 -10.99 2.44 -9.68
CA CYS A 42 -11.64 2.91 -10.90
C CYS A 42 -13.15 2.66 -10.96
N GLN A 43 -13.80 2.34 -9.84
CA GLN A 43 -15.25 2.34 -9.75
C GLN A 43 -15.77 3.76 -9.52
N SER A 44 -16.87 4.08 -10.21
CA SER A 44 -17.44 5.42 -10.27
C SER A 44 -18.49 5.66 -9.19
N ASP A 45 -18.88 6.92 -9.02
CA ASP A 45 -20.00 7.38 -8.18
C ASP A 45 -19.70 7.29 -6.67
N CYS A 46 -18.42 7.46 -6.29
CA CYS A 46 -18.06 7.81 -4.92
C CYS A 46 -18.42 9.27 -4.64
N ASN A 47 -18.68 9.62 -3.38
CA ASN A 47 -18.90 11.01 -2.94
C ASN A 47 -17.90 11.40 -1.85
N THR A 48 -17.39 10.42 -1.11
CA THR A 48 -16.37 10.60 -0.08
C THR A 48 -15.40 9.43 -0.08
N ASP A 49 -14.24 9.60 0.56
CA ASP A 49 -13.25 8.52 0.71
C ASP A 49 -13.85 7.26 1.38
N ALA A 50 -14.87 7.43 2.24
CA ALA A 50 -15.54 6.33 2.92
C ALA A 50 -16.39 5.44 1.99
N ASP A 51 -16.71 5.89 0.78
CA ASP A 51 -17.40 5.07 -0.22
C ASP A 51 -16.44 4.08 -0.91
N CYS A 52 -15.13 4.34 -0.83
CA CYS A 52 -14.09 3.55 -1.45
C CYS A 52 -13.52 2.48 -0.50
N GLN A 53 -12.97 1.41 -1.07
CA GLN A 53 -12.23 0.40 -0.32
C GLN A 53 -10.98 1.01 0.33
N SER A 54 -10.52 0.39 1.43
CA SER A 54 -9.30 0.82 2.14
C SER A 54 -8.10 0.98 1.19
N GLY A 55 -7.36 2.08 1.34
CA GLY A 55 -6.22 2.43 0.48
C GLY A 55 -6.59 3.22 -0.78
N LEU A 56 -7.88 3.50 -0.99
CA LEU A 56 -8.39 4.34 -2.07
C LEU A 56 -8.99 5.64 -1.52
N ILE A 57 -9.08 6.65 -2.37
CA ILE A 57 -9.73 7.93 -2.10
C ILE A 57 -10.77 8.22 -3.19
N CYS A 58 -11.76 9.02 -2.87
CA CYS A 58 -12.69 9.52 -3.88
C CYS A 58 -12.06 10.70 -4.63
N TRP A 59 -11.71 10.46 -5.90
CA TRP A 59 -11.20 11.50 -6.78
C TRP A 59 -12.36 12.27 -7.40
N GLU A 60 -12.67 13.39 -6.76
CA GLU A 60 -13.61 14.36 -7.30
C GLU A 60 -13.06 14.99 -8.58
N ARG A 61 -13.84 14.98 -9.66
CA ARG A 61 -13.41 15.51 -10.96
C ARG A 61 -14.54 16.19 -11.72
N LYS A 62 -14.20 17.04 -12.68
CA LYS A 62 -15.19 17.64 -13.61
C LYS A 62 -15.40 16.76 -14.84
N ILE A 63 -16.51 16.98 -15.53
CA ILE A 63 -16.79 16.36 -16.83
C ILE A 63 -15.61 16.63 -17.79
N GLY A 64 -15.10 15.57 -18.42
CA GLY A 64 -13.94 15.63 -19.31
C GLY A 64 -12.57 15.40 -18.64
N GLU A 65 -12.46 15.59 -17.32
CA GLU A 65 -11.21 15.36 -16.60
C GLU A 65 -10.93 13.85 -16.42
N ALA A 66 -9.65 13.49 -16.41
CA ALA A 66 -9.23 12.12 -16.17
C ALA A 66 -9.32 11.75 -14.69
N ALA A 67 -9.45 10.45 -14.40
CA ALA A 67 -9.23 9.89 -13.08
C ALA A 67 -7.82 9.26 -13.04
N PRO A 68 -6.93 9.68 -12.13
CA PRO A 68 -5.56 9.15 -12.05
C PRO A 68 -5.52 7.63 -11.95
N GLY A 69 -4.69 6.99 -12.78
CA GLY A 69 -4.53 5.53 -12.79
C GLY A 69 -5.70 4.75 -13.39
N CYS A 70 -6.72 5.43 -13.94
CA CYS A 70 -7.90 4.81 -14.52
C CYS A 70 -8.02 5.10 -16.02
N THR A 71 -8.27 4.06 -16.80
CA THR A 71 -8.68 4.20 -18.20
C THR A 71 -10.20 4.35 -18.27
N LEU A 72 -10.67 5.57 -18.50
CA LEU A 72 -12.11 5.86 -18.61
C LEU A 72 -12.58 5.66 -20.05
N THR A 73 -13.76 5.06 -20.23
CA THR A 73 -14.47 5.08 -21.51
C THR A 73 -14.95 6.50 -21.84
N THR A 74 -15.24 6.79 -23.11
CA THR A 74 -15.81 8.09 -23.53
C THR A 74 -17.08 8.45 -22.75
N GLN A 75 -17.93 7.45 -22.45
CA GLN A 75 -19.14 7.66 -21.66
C GLN A 75 -18.82 8.05 -20.21
N GLN A 76 -17.85 7.37 -19.59
CA GLN A 76 -17.40 7.68 -18.22
C GLN A 76 -16.72 9.04 -18.14
N GLN A 77 -15.85 9.37 -19.10
CA GLN A 77 -15.17 10.66 -19.15
C GLN A 77 -16.16 11.83 -19.27
N ASN A 78 -17.24 11.63 -20.03
CA ASN A 78 -18.34 12.58 -20.21
C ASN A 78 -19.42 12.52 -19.11
N SER A 79 -19.24 11.69 -18.08
CA SER A 79 -20.15 11.62 -16.93
C SER A 79 -19.71 12.57 -15.81
N PRO A 80 -20.64 12.99 -14.92
CA PRO A 80 -20.31 13.79 -13.73
C PRO A 80 -19.82 12.92 -12.56
N PHE A 81 -19.53 11.63 -12.76
CA PHE A 81 -19.16 10.73 -11.68
C PHE A 81 -17.71 10.93 -11.24
N ASP A 82 -17.51 10.81 -9.93
CA ASP A 82 -16.22 10.72 -9.27
C ASP A 82 -15.76 9.27 -9.21
N PHE A 83 -14.47 9.02 -8.99
CA PHE A 83 -13.90 7.68 -9.08
C PHE A 83 -12.99 7.36 -7.91
N CYS A 84 -13.08 6.14 -7.40
CA CYS A 84 -12.11 5.66 -6.42
C CYS A 84 -10.76 5.45 -7.10
N VAL A 85 -9.72 6.17 -6.67
CA VAL A 85 -8.34 6.04 -7.17
C VAL A 85 -7.41 5.68 -6.02
N ALA A 86 -6.18 5.25 -6.32
CA ALA A 86 -5.17 5.01 -5.29
C ALA A 86 -4.96 6.28 -4.45
N ALA A 87 -4.88 6.14 -3.12
CA ALA A 87 -4.68 7.29 -2.22
C ALA A 87 -3.43 8.13 -2.57
N SER A 88 -2.42 7.49 -3.18
CA SER A 88 -1.21 8.15 -3.70
C SER A 88 -1.46 9.15 -4.84
N ALA A 89 -2.65 9.15 -5.45
CA ALA A 89 -3.02 10.11 -6.49
C ALA A 89 -3.30 11.53 -5.94
N ARG A 90 -3.54 11.67 -4.63
CA ARG A 90 -3.71 12.99 -4.00
C ARG A 90 -2.35 13.64 -3.81
N LEU A 91 -2.07 14.62 -4.66
CA LEU A 91 -0.88 15.46 -4.51
C LEU A 91 -1.02 16.34 -3.26
N THR A 92 0.10 16.55 -2.55
CA THR A 92 0.16 17.43 -1.38
C THR A 92 0.44 18.86 -1.85
N LYS A 93 -0.34 19.84 -1.38
CA LYS A 93 -0.15 21.24 -1.78
C LYS A 93 1.22 21.75 -1.36
N ALA A 94 1.98 22.25 -2.32
CA ALA A 94 3.31 22.79 -2.07
C ALA A 94 3.25 24.17 -1.41
N THR A 95 4.23 24.45 -0.54
CA THR A 95 4.38 25.75 0.14
C THR A 95 5.84 26.18 0.18
N TYR A 96 6.09 27.46 -0.06
CA TYR A 96 7.39 28.07 0.18
C TYR A 96 7.46 28.56 1.64
N VAL A 97 8.43 28.06 2.39
CA VAL A 97 8.70 28.34 3.80
C VAL A 97 9.88 29.31 3.94
N GLY A 98 10.94 29.18 3.13
CA GLY A 98 12.08 30.09 3.12
C GLY A 98 13.42 29.40 2.84
N ASN A 99 14.48 30.20 2.63
CA ASN A 99 15.87 29.79 2.33
C ASN A 99 16.84 30.47 3.33
N ASN A 100 16.58 30.37 4.63
CA ASN A 100 17.39 30.99 5.71
C ASN A 100 17.63 29.96 6.82
N ASP A 101 18.52 28.99 6.59
CA ASP A 101 18.84 27.92 7.56
C ASP A 101 17.58 27.19 8.08
N VAL A 102 16.61 26.94 7.19
CA VAL A 102 15.35 26.29 7.57
C VAL A 102 15.51 24.78 7.50
N SER A 103 15.74 24.17 8.66
CA SER A 103 15.79 22.70 8.79
C SER A 103 14.42 22.09 9.12
N ASN A 104 14.30 20.77 8.92
CA ASN A 104 13.13 19.97 9.27
C ASN A 104 11.84 20.36 8.49
N LEU A 105 12.00 20.68 7.21
CA LEU A 105 10.91 20.95 6.27
C LEU A 105 10.10 19.68 5.98
N GLY A 106 8.77 19.80 6.05
CA GLY A 106 7.84 18.70 5.78
C GLY A 106 7.62 18.43 4.29
N LEU A 107 6.82 17.41 3.98
CA LEU A 107 6.48 17.03 2.61
C LEU A 107 5.88 18.23 1.84
N CYS A 108 6.43 18.49 0.66
CA CYS A 108 6.09 19.59 -0.23
C CYS A 108 6.31 20.99 0.36
N GLN A 109 7.20 21.11 1.35
CA GLN A 109 7.72 22.38 1.83
C GLN A 109 9.07 22.66 1.16
N GLY A 110 9.23 23.88 0.66
CA GLY A 110 10.48 24.42 0.12
C GLY A 110 10.96 25.60 0.95
N ASP A 111 12.16 26.11 0.79
CA ASP A 111 13.11 25.88 -0.30
C ASP A 111 14.33 25.16 0.28
N CYS A 112 14.33 23.83 0.23
CA CYS A 112 15.42 23.03 0.79
C CYS A 112 16.66 23.16 -0.10
N ASP A 113 17.85 23.23 0.47
CA ASP A 113 19.09 23.23 -0.32
C ASP A 113 19.72 21.83 -0.36
N SER A 114 19.50 21.04 0.70
CA SER A 114 20.01 19.69 0.89
C SER A 114 19.01 18.78 1.60
N ASP A 115 19.28 17.47 1.60
CA ASP A 115 18.43 16.48 2.28
C ASP A 115 18.34 16.73 3.80
N ASP A 116 19.36 17.31 4.41
CA ASP A 116 19.41 17.64 5.84
C ASP A 116 18.43 18.76 6.24
N ASP A 117 17.94 19.53 5.27
CA ASP A 117 16.92 20.55 5.49
C ASP A 117 15.52 19.94 5.61
N CYS A 118 15.34 18.69 5.18
CA CYS A 118 14.07 18.00 5.21
C CYS A 118 13.87 17.21 6.52
N ALA A 119 12.61 17.02 6.89
CA ALA A 119 12.24 16.12 7.98
C ALA A 119 12.65 14.68 7.65
N GLU A 120 12.84 13.86 8.70
CA GLU A 120 13.23 12.46 8.57
C GLU A 120 12.35 11.69 7.55
N GLY A 121 12.99 10.92 6.66
CA GLY A 121 12.31 10.11 5.64
C GLY A 121 11.88 10.89 4.38
N LEU A 122 12.34 12.13 4.24
CA LEU A 122 12.20 12.95 3.04
C LEU A 122 13.57 13.28 2.47
N ARG A 123 13.61 13.64 1.19
CA ARG A 123 14.80 14.18 0.52
C ARG A 123 14.48 15.50 -0.15
N CYS A 124 15.49 16.31 -0.36
CA CYS A 124 15.35 17.53 -1.12
C CYS A 124 15.29 17.21 -2.62
N HIS A 125 14.16 17.52 -3.25
CA HIS A 125 14.02 17.41 -4.70
C HIS A 125 14.43 18.72 -5.36
N GLN A 126 15.72 18.79 -5.69
CA GLN A 126 16.26 19.87 -6.49
C GLN A 126 15.65 19.86 -7.89
N ARG A 127 15.07 20.99 -8.30
CA ARG A 127 14.35 21.12 -9.57
C ARG A 127 14.57 22.48 -10.22
N SER A 128 14.34 22.54 -11.53
CA SER A 128 14.36 23.81 -12.28
C SER A 128 12.96 24.40 -12.47
N ARG A 129 12.90 25.67 -12.91
CA ARG A 129 11.65 26.35 -13.30
C ARG A 129 10.88 25.53 -14.33
N GLY A 130 9.58 25.37 -14.12
CA GLY A 130 8.69 24.58 -14.97
C GLY A 130 8.82 23.07 -14.80
N GLN A 131 9.63 22.58 -13.86
CA GLN A 131 9.65 21.18 -13.47
C GLN A 131 8.69 20.94 -12.30
N ARG A 132 8.07 19.76 -12.26
CA ARG A 132 7.20 19.35 -11.16
C ARG A 132 8.04 18.77 -10.02
N ALA A 133 7.52 18.83 -8.80
CA ALA A 133 8.03 18.09 -7.66
C ALA A 133 7.18 16.82 -7.44
N PRO A 134 7.78 15.62 -7.37
CA PRO A 134 7.06 14.37 -7.14
C PRO A 134 6.14 14.41 -5.91
N GLY A 135 4.88 14.00 -6.08
CA GLY A 135 3.89 13.98 -4.99
C GLY A 135 3.36 15.35 -4.55
N CYS A 136 3.84 16.44 -5.16
CA CYS A 136 3.47 17.80 -4.80
C CYS A 136 2.63 18.50 -5.86
N ASP A 137 1.61 19.23 -5.41
CA ASP A 137 0.79 20.12 -6.22
C ASP A 137 1.37 21.54 -6.16
N LEU A 138 2.00 21.96 -7.26
CA LEU A 138 2.60 23.27 -7.42
C LEU A 138 1.61 24.18 -8.14
N ASP A 139 1.21 25.29 -7.49
CA ASP A 139 0.45 26.34 -8.17
C ASP A 139 1.29 27.01 -9.27
N SER A 140 0.68 27.88 -10.08
CA SER A 140 1.37 28.53 -11.20
C SER A 140 2.59 29.35 -10.78
N LYS A 141 2.60 29.91 -9.56
CA LYS A 141 3.72 30.70 -9.04
C LYS A 141 4.86 29.79 -8.62
N LEU A 142 4.59 28.73 -7.87
CA LEU A 142 5.61 27.77 -7.45
C LEU A 142 6.13 26.98 -8.65
N PHE A 143 5.28 26.57 -9.59
CA PHE A 143 5.70 25.87 -10.80
C PHE A 143 6.65 26.72 -11.67
N SER A 144 6.49 28.03 -11.67
CA SER A 144 7.38 28.96 -12.40
C SER A 144 8.59 29.42 -11.60
N SER A 145 8.73 29.02 -10.34
CA SER A 145 9.92 29.28 -9.51
C SER A 145 10.96 28.16 -9.63
N ASP A 146 12.17 28.48 -9.20
CA ASP A 146 13.34 27.62 -9.02
C ASP A 146 13.44 27.06 -7.59
N TYR A 147 12.33 27.07 -6.84
CA TYR A 147 12.34 26.53 -5.49
C TYR A 147 12.39 25.00 -5.51
N ASP A 148 13.11 24.48 -4.54
CA ASP A 148 13.25 23.06 -4.25
C ASP A 148 12.27 22.65 -3.15
N PHE A 149 11.91 21.37 -3.12
CA PHE A 149 10.88 20.89 -2.19
C PHE A 149 11.27 19.56 -1.59
N CYS A 150 11.01 19.40 -0.30
CA CYS A 150 11.12 18.11 0.35
C CYS A 150 10.05 17.17 -0.20
N VAL A 151 10.47 16.08 -0.82
CA VAL A 151 9.59 15.02 -1.34
C VAL A 151 9.87 13.72 -0.61
N LYS A 152 9.00 12.74 -0.79
CA LYS A 152 9.32 11.38 -0.32
C LYS A 152 10.58 10.92 -1.02
N ASP A 153 11.52 10.40 -0.25
CA ASP A 153 12.68 9.76 -0.84
C ASP A 153 12.24 8.43 -1.48
N ASP A 154 12.39 8.31 -2.80
CA ASP A 154 12.10 7.11 -3.57
C ASP A 154 13.32 6.16 -3.62
N ALA A 155 14.51 6.65 -3.25
CA ALA A 155 15.76 5.90 -3.12
C ALA A 155 15.93 5.28 -1.72
N THR A 156 15.20 5.79 -0.73
CA THR A 156 14.62 4.91 0.27
C THR A 156 13.42 4.21 -0.35
N PRO A 157 13.40 2.88 -0.50
CA PRO A 157 12.12 2.16 -0.60
C PRO A 157 11.25 2.72 0.52
N PRO A 158 9.91 2.84 0.37
CA PRO A 158 9.09 3.29 1.48
C PRO A 158 9.50 2.45 2.68
N THR A 159 10.15 3.08 3.66
CA THR A 159 10.25 2.53 5.00
C THR A 159 8.82 2.63 5.49
N ASN A 160 7.99 1.71 5.00
CA ASN A 160 6.84 1.29 5.73
C ASN A 160 7.45 0.90 7.08
N ARG A 161 7.31 1.77 8.08
CA ARG A 161 7.82 1.52 9.44
C ARG A 161 7.18 0.25 10.04
N ASP A 162 6.27 -0.38 9.31
CA ASP A 162 5.66 -1.68 9.58
C ASP A 162 6.32 -2.86 8.84
N THR A 163 7.42 -2.68 8.09
CA THR A 163 8.23 -3.81 7.59
C THR A 163 9.32 -4.20 8.56
N PHE A 164 9.54 -5.50 8.72
CA PHE A 164 10.48 -6.04 9.69
C PHE A 164 11.05 -7.37 9.20
N ALA A 165 12.18 -7.77 9.78
CA ALA A 165 12.56 -9.17 9.74
C ALA A 165 11.81 -9.92 10.84
N LEU A 166 11.37 -11.14 10.54
CA LEU A 166 10.65 -11.98 11.48
C LEU A 166 11.60 -13.06 12.00
N LYS A 167 12.00 -12.98 13.26
CA LYS A 167 13.04 -13.83 13.85
C LYS A 167 12.42 -14.88 14.77
N LEU A 168 13.00 -16.08 14.79
CA LEU A 168 12.76 -17.03 15.88
C LEU A 168 13.16 -16.38 17.22
N TYR A 169 12.23 -16.36 18.16
CA TYR A 169 12.47 -15.76 19.46
C TYR A 169 13.42 -16.66 20.28
N TRP A 170 14.39 -16.03 20.92
CA TRP A 170 15.34 -16.68 21.81
C TRP A 170 15.38 -15.94 23.15
N GLU A 171 15.56 -16.69 24.24
CA GLU A 171 15.78 -16.16 25.57
C GLU A 171 16.88 -16.94 26.30
N PRO A 172 17.57 -16.33 27.29
CA PRO A 172 18.60 -17.01 28.06
C PRO A 172 18.14 -18.36 28.61
N GLY A 173 18.91 -19.41 28.32
CA GLY A 173 18.60 -20.79 28.71
C GLY A 173 18.10 -21.67 27.57
N TYR A 174 17.75 -21.09 26.41
CA TYR A 174 17.50 -21.87 25.20
C TYR A 174 18.80 -22.51 24.71
N PHE A 175 18.74 -23.82 24.42
CA PHE A 175 19.88 -24.63 24.00
C PHE A 175 19.72 -25.05 22.54
N TRP A 176 20.36 -24.33 21.64
CA TRP A 176 20.31 -24.55 20.19
C TRP A 176 21.72 -24.77 19.67
N GLN A 177 21.90 -25.71 18.74
CA GLN A 177 23.21 -26.05 18.16
C GLN A 177 24.28 -26.33 19.22
N GLU A 178 23.88 -27.01 20.29
CA GLU A 178 24.73 -27.33 21.45
C GLU A 178 25.29 -26.11 22.20
N GLU A 179 24.66 -24.95 22.05
CA GLU A 179 25.09 -23.68 22.63
C GLU A 179 23.93 -22.99 23.39
N ILE A 180 24.29 -22.17 24.38
CA ILE A 180 23.36 -21.30 25.14
C ILE A 180 23.49 -19.82 24.74
N ILE A 181 24.01 -19.58 23.54
CA ILE A 181 24.21 -18.23 22.99
C ILE A 181 23.18 -18.02 21.89
N GLU A 182 22.62 -16.81 21.82
CA GLU A 182 21.66 -16.46 20.78
C GLU A 182 22.33 -16.50 19.40
N ARG A 183 21.84 -17.40 18.54
CA ARG A 183 21.98 -17.31 17.08
C ARG A 183 20.67 -16.77 16.52
N LYS A 184 20.75 -15.72 15.70
CA LYS A 184 19.58 -15.01 15.19
C LYS A 184 19.13 -15.63 13.89
N TRP A 185 17.99 -16.33 13.92
CA TRP A 185 17.42 -17.02 12.76
C TRP A 185 16.18 -16.30 12.26
N CYS A 186 16.24 -15.77 11.04
CA CYS A 186 15.19 -14.98 10.42
C CYS A 186 14.41 -15.80 9.39
N LEU A 187 13.10 -15.61 9.36
CA LEU A 187 12.19 -16.13 8.36
C LEU A 187 12.53 -15.55 7.00
N ASN A 188 12.70 -16.42 6.02
CA ASN A 188 13.05 -16.06 4.66
C ASN A 188 12.22 -16.87 3.66
N CYS A 189 12.09 -16.34 2.45
CA CYS A 189 11.79 -17.18 1.30
C CYS A 189 13.09 -17.89 0.85
N GLN A 190 12.98 -19.07 0.27
CA GLN A 190 14.16 -19.86 -0.09
C GLN A 190 15.00 -19.23 -1.20
N GLU A 191 14.36 -18.66 -2.24
CA GLU A 191 15.03 -18.08 -3.40
C GLU A 191 14.80 -16.56 -3.50
N ASN A 192 14.07 -16.11 -4.51
CA ASN A 192 13.85 -14.69 -4.81
C ASN A 192 12.43 -14.23 -4.43
N CYS A 193 11.78 -15.00 -3.56
CA CYS A 193 10.41 -14.81 -3.11
C CYS A 193 9.39 -14.83 -4.27
N HIS A 194 9.57 -15.77 -5.20
CA HIS A 194 8.57 -16.05 -6.23
C HIS A 194 7.41 -16.87 -5.68
N ILE A 195 6.32 -16.90 -6.45
CA ILE A 195 5.20 -17.80 -6.16
C ILE A 195 5.71 -19.24 -6.20
N LYS A 196 5.27 -20.07 -5.25
CA LYS A 196 5.72 -21.44 -4.92
C LYS A 196 7.02 -21.56 -4.15
N ASP A 197 7.76 -20.49 -3.91
CA ASP A 197 8.94 -20.58 -3.05
C ASP A 197 8.52 -20.99 -1.62
N GLU A 198 9.28 -21.91 -1.05
CA GLU A 198 9.07 -22.39 0.31
C GLU A 198 9.62 -21.37 1.33
N ILE A 199 9.17 -21.52 2.57
CA ILE A 199 9.59 -20.67 3.68
C ILE A 199 10.68 -21.38 4.47
N VAL A 200 11.80 -20.70 4.69
CA VAL A 200 12.98 -21.22 5.37
C VAL A 200 13.45 -20.26 6.46
N ILE A 201 14.46 -20.67 7.23
CA ILE A 201 15.22 -19.78 8.10
C ILE A 201 16.67 -19.62 7.64
N TYR A 202 17.17 -18.39 7.69
CA TYR A 202 18.59 -18.05 7.46
C TYR A 202 19.12 -17.19 8.61
N ASP A 203 20.43 -16.98 8.67
CA ASP A 203 21.02 -16.04 9.63
C ASP A 203 20.47 -14.63 9.37
N CYS A 204 20.02 -13.94 10.42
CA CYS A 204 19.52 -12.58 10.30
C CYS A 204 20.58 -11.57 9.85
N ALA A 205 21.88 -11.89 9.92
CA ALA A 205 22.93 -11.06 9.37
C ALA A 205 22.98 -11.11 7.82
N ASP A 206 22.44 -12.16 7.21
CA ASP A 206 22.51 -12.41 5.76
C ASP A 206 21.35 -11.75 5.00
N SER A 207 21.12 -10.45 5.24
CA SER A 207 20.11 -9.63 4.55
C SER A 207 18.70 -10.27 4.55
N PRO A 208 18.04 -10.34 5.72
CA PRO A 208 16.81 -11.11 5.88
C PRO A 208 15.66 -10.53 5.06
N THR A 209 14.81 -11.42 4.57
CA THR A 209 13.55 -11.09 3.90
C THR A 209 12.75 -10.15 4.80
N GLN A 210 12.35 -9.02 4.22
CA GLN A 210 11.50 -8.05 4.89
C GLN A 210 10.04 -8.47 4.71
N TRP A 211 9.30 -8.48 5.81
CA TRP A 211 7.90 -8.89 5.87
C TRP A 211 7.01 -7.72 6.28
N GLU A 212 5.75 -7.79 5.89
CA GLU A 212 4.68 -6.87 6.26
C GLU A 212 3.50 -7.69 6.79
N PHE A 213 2.94 -7.29 7.93
CA PHE A 213 1.68 -7.85 8.41
C PHE A 213 0.50 -7.01 7.90
N VAL A 214 -0.31 -7.61 7.03
CA VAL A 214 -1.56 -7.00 6.56
C VAL A 214 -2.68 -7.39 7.52
N SER A 215 -3.21 -6.43 8.26
CA SER A 215 -4.25 -6.68 9.27
C SER A 215 -5.60 -7.09 8.66
N HIS A 216 -6.22 -8.14 9.22
CA HIS A 216 -7.57 -8.60 8.87
C HIS A 216 -8.51 -8.70 10.08
N GLY A 217 -8.07 -8.21 11.24
CA GLY A 217 -8.84 -8.23 12.47
C GLY A 217 -7.94 -8.23 13.70
N PRO A 218 -8.54 -8.32 14.90
CA PRO A 218 -7.78 -8.42 16.14
C PRO A 218 -6.88 -9.66 16.12
N ASN A 219 -5.57 -9.45 16.19
CA ASN A 219 -4.56 -10.52 16.14
C ASN A 219 -4.65 -11.44 14.91
N GLU A 220 -5.18 -10.97 13.78
CA GLU A 220 -5.28 -11.73 12.54
C GLU A 220 -4.59 -10.96 11.40
N VAL A 221 -3.68 -11.62 10.68
CA VAL A 221 -2.90 -11.00 9.60
C VAL A 221 -2.76 -11.93 8.39
N GLN A 222 -2.48 -11.35 7.22
CA GLN A 222 -1.70 -12.01 6.18
C GLN A 222 -0.22 -11.64 6.37
N ILE A 223 0.67 -12.60 6.15
CA ILE A 223 2.12 -12.37 6.19
C ILE A 223 2.59 -12.20 4.75
N LYS A 224 2.96 -10.96 4.40
CA LYS A 224 3.28 -10.53 3.03
C LYS A 224 4.77 -10.22 2.92
N VAL A 225 5.38 -10.55 1.78
CA VAL A 225 6.74 -10.08 1.48
C VAL A 225 6.70 -8.58 1.21
N ALA A 226 7.51 -7.81 1.93
CA ALA A 226 7.51 -6.36 1.85
C ALA A 226 7.69 -5.89 0.39
N ASN A 227 6.90 -4.90 -0.01
CA ASN A 227 6.91 -4.33 -1.36
C ASN A 227 6.62 -5.34 -2.50
N ARG A 228 6.08 -6.53 -2.19
CA ARG A 228 5.69 -7.56 -3.17
C ARG A 228 4.23 -7.95 -3.02
N GLY A 229 3.60 -8.42 -4.09
CA GLY A 229 2.21 -8.92 -4.09
C GLY A 229 2.07 -10.40 -3.69
N VAL A 230 3.01 -10.94 -2.91
CA VAL A 230 3.05 -12.35 -2.51
C VAL A 230 2.98 -12.52 -0.99
N CYS A 231 2.20 -13.50 -0.56
CA CYS A 231 1.86 -13.78 0.82
C CYS A 231 2.13 -15.25 1.14
N ILE A 232 2.49 -15.55 2.38
CA ILE A 232 2.58 -16.93 2.86
C ILE A 232 1.19 -17.54 2.81
N GLN A 233 1.09 -18.74 2.24
CA GLN A 233 -0.11 -19.55 2.19
C GLN A 233 0.16 -20.93 2.77
N LYS A 234 -0.77 -21.40 3.60
CA LYS A 234 -0.77 -22.79 4.05
C LYS A 234 -1.34 -23.69 2.97
N ASN A 235 -0.55 -24.69 2.58
CA ASN A 235 -0.93 -25.69 1.58
C ASN A 235 -1.34 -27.02 2.23
N SER A 236 -1.49 -28.06 1.39
CA SER A 236 -1.78 -29.42 1.86
C SER A 236 -0.76 -29.90 2.88
N GLY A 237 -1.21 -30.65 3.89
CA GLY A 237 -0.30 -31.20 4.90
C GLY A 237 0.22 -30.16 5.89
N ARG A 238 1.52 -29.88 5.84
CA ARG A 238 2.26 -28.99 6.77
C ARG A 238 3.00 -27.85 6.07
N ASP A 239 2.89 -27.80 4.76
CA ASP A 239 3.76 -27.01 3.91
C ASP A 239 3.31 -25.53 3.90
N LEU A 240 4.29 -24.64 3.84
CA LEU A 240 4.10 -23.21 3.68
C LEU A 240 4.86 -22.76 2.43
N GLU A 241 4.16 -22.07 1.55
CA GLU A 241 4.73 -21.51 0.32
C GLU A 241 4.24 -20.09 0.10
N LEU A 242 4.92 -19.35 -0.78
CA LEU A 242 4.47 -18.07 -1.25
C LEU A 242 3.42 -18.21 -2.36
N GLU A 243 2.34 -17.46 -2.24
CA GLU A 243 1.29 -17.35 -3.25
C GLU A 243 0.89 -15.91 -3.49
N ARG A 244 0.13 -15.64 -4.54
CA ARG A 244 -0.44 -14.30 -4.74
C ARG A 244 -1.30 -13.92 -3.53
N CYS A 245 -1.09 -12.72 -2.99
CA CYS A 245 -1.91 -12.24 -1.88
C CYS A 245 -3.39 -12.17 -2.29
N ASP A 246 -4.24 -12.86 -1.52
CA ASP A 246 -5.69 -12.85 -1.68
C ASP A 246 -6.35 -12.56 -0.32
N SER A 247 -7.08 -11.45 -0.26
CA SER A 247 -7.73 -10.98 0.97
C SER A 247 -8.92 -11.84 1.41
N GLN A 248 -9.41 -12.72 0.54
CA GLN A 248 -10.52 -13.61 0.83
C GLN A 248 -10.03 -15.01 1.19
N ASN A 249 -8.79 -15.36 0.82
CA ASN A 249 -8.24 -16.68 1.05
C ASN A 249 -7.90 -16.92 2.53
N GLN A 250 -8.71 -17.77 3.17
CA GLN A 250 -8.54 -18.12 4.57
C GLN A 250 -7.27 -18.95 4.87
N LEU A 251 -6.64 -19.55 3.84
CA LEU A 251 -5.36 -20.26 3.98
C LEU A 251 -4.16 -19.32 4.13
N GLN A 252 -4.35 -18.03 3.81
CA GLN A 252 -3.35 -16.97 3.99
C GLN A 252 -3.54 -16.21 5.31
N ARG A 253 -4.44 -16.68 6.20
CA ARG A 253 -4.74 -16.03 7.48
C ARG A 253 -4.01 -16.67 8.63
N PHE A 254 -3.29 -15.86 9.38
CA PHE A 254 -2.53 -16.28 10.55
C PHE A 254 -2.95 -15.47 11.77
N THR A 255 -2.97 -16.12 12.92
CA THR A 255 -3.33 -15.51 14.20
C THR A 255 -2.18 -15.60 15.19
N ALA A 256 -2.00 -14.52 15.96
CA ALA A 256 -1.07 -14.51 17.09
C ALA A 256 -1.71 -15.22 18.31
N VAL A 257 -0.97 -16.13 18.94
CA VAL A 257 -1.37 -16.85 20.16
C VAL A 257 -0.25 -16.77 21.20
N GLY A 258 -0.61 -16.77 22.49
CA GLY A 258 0.36 -16.57 23.56
C GLY A 258 0.94 -15.16 23.63
N GLY A 259 0.28 -14.20 22.95
CA GLY A 259 0.63 -12.79 22.80
C GLY A 259 -0.19 -12.14 21.68
N SER A 260 0.22 -10.95 21.25
CA SER A 260 -0.26 -10.21 20.08
C SER A 260 0.86 -9.99 19.07
N PHE A 261 0.54 -9.66 17.82
CA PHE A 261 1.56 -9.26 16.83
C PHE A 261 2.29 -7.94 17.19
N SER A 262 1.85 -7.26 18.25
CA SER A 262 2.50 -6.08 18.82
C SER A 262 3.36 -6.39 20.05
N ASP A 263 3.31 -7.62 20.57
CA ASP A 263 4.07 -8.01 21.77
C ASP A 263 5.53 -8.34 21.42
N SER A 264 6.37 -8.43 22.45
CA SER A 264 7.80 -8.76 22.31
C SER A 264 8.05 -10.19 21.83
N ARG A 265 7.06 -11.07 21.93
CA ARG A 265 7.07 -12.42 21.35
C ARG A 265 5.64 -12.92 21.16
N PHE A 266 5.44 -13.77 20.16
CA PHE A 266 4.14 -14.37 19.87
C PHE A 266 4.32 -15.71 19.13
N GLU A 267 3.34 -16.61 19.23
CA GLU A 267 3.25 -17.78 18.37
C GLU A 267 2.37 -17.46 17.18
N ILE A 268 2.73 -17.98 16.00
CA ILE A 268 1.99 -17.78 14.76
C ILE A 268 1.27 -19.07 14.42
N GLN A 269 -0.06 -19.03 14.28
CA GLN A 269 -0.88 -20.19 13.93
C GLN A 269 -1.72 -19.91 12.69
N PRO A 270 -1.93 -20.87 11.78
CA PRO A 270 -2.93 -20.72 10.73
C PRO A 270 -4.31 -20.58 11.36
N LYS A 271 -5.11 -19.59 10.92
CA LYS A 271 -6.45 -19.31 11.46
C LYS A 271 -7.34 -20.56 11.47
N GLN A 272 -7.26 -21.35 10.40
CA GLN A 272 -8.06 -22.56 10.22
C GLN A 272 -7.53 -23.79 10.99
N ARG A 273 -6.41 -23.68 11.71
CA ARG A 273 -5.75 -24.80 12.38
C ARG A 273 -5.10 -24.38 13.70
N GLN A 274 -5.94 -23.95 14.65
CA GLN A 274 -5.53 -23.64 16.02
C GLN A 274 -4.82 -24.84 16.70
N GLY A 275 -3.84 -24.56 17.56
CA GLY A 275 -2.99 -25.56 18.20
C GLY A 275 -1.82 -26.05 17.34
N TRP A 276 -1.66 -25.51 16.13
CA TRP A 276 -0.55 -25.79 15.23
C TRP A 276 0.21 -24.50 14.91
N CYS A 277 1.51 -24.50 15.13
CA CYS A 277 2.39 -23.35 15.08
C CYS A 277 3.26 -23.40 13.83
N MET A 278 3.48 -22.24 13.23
CA MET A 278 4.54 -21.99 12.26
C MET A 278 5.88 -22.08 12.98
N THR A 279 6.72 -23.04 12.58
CA THR A 279 7.98 -23.35 13.27
C THR A 279 8.88 -24.19 12.37
N GLN A 280 10.12 -24.43 12.80
CA GLN A 280 10.96 -25.49 12.25
C GLN A 280 11.15 -26.61 13.30
N ARG A 281 11.61 -27.79 12.87
CA ARG A 281 11.89 -28.94 13.75
C ARG A 281 13.37 -29.03 14.14
N HIS A 282 13.61 -29.22 15.44
CA HIS A 282 14.92 -29.37 16.09
C HIS A 282 15.62 -28.04 16.35
N HIS A 283 16.92 -28.08 16.62
CA HIS A 283 17.75 -26.90 16.83
C HIS A 283 17.86 -26.11 15.51
N PRO A 284 17.51 -24.82 15.47
CA PRO A 284 17.49 -24.07 14.22
C PRO A 284 18.87 -24.00 13.55
N LYS A 285 18.92 -24.12 12.24
CA LYS A 285 20.08 -23.81 11.38
C LYS A 285 19.63 -23.21 10.05
N THR A 286 20.59 -22.67 9.33
CA THR A 286 20.41 -22.12 7.98
C THR A 286 19.75 -23.14 7.04
N ASP A 287 18.89 -22.67 6.15
CA ASP A 287 18.18 -23.46 5.12
C ASP A 287 17.22 -24.54 5.67
N GLU A 288 16.71 -24.37 6.88
CA GLU A 288 15.65 -25.24 7.41
C GLU A 288 14.25 -24.73 7.05
N PHE A 289 13.42 -25.63 6.53
CA PHE A 289 12.03 -25.34 6.20
C PHE A 289 11.18 -25.02 7.44
N VAL A 290 10.42 -23.95 7.32
CA VAL A 290 9.37 -23.56 8.26
C VAL A 290 8.06 -24.19 7.83
N ASN A 291 7.45 -24.94 8.75
CA ASN A 291 6.27 -25.76 8.54
C ASN A 291 5.22 -25.50 9.61
N ILE A 292 4.04 -26.09 9.43
CA ILE A 292 2.97 -26.13 10.42
C ILE A 292 3.04 -27.42 11.25
N GLU A 293 3.42 -27.30 12.52
CA GLU A 293 3.58 -28.41 13.47
C GLU A 293 2.72 -28.22 14.72
N PRO A 294 2.42 -29.29 15.49
CA PRO A 294 1.73 -29.13 16.77
C PRO A 294 2.53 -28.18 17.66
N CYS A 295 1.87 -27.16 18.24
CA CYS A 295 2.55 -26.19 19.09
C CYS A 295 3.24 -26.85 20.30
N THR A 296 2.71 -27.99 20.77
CA THR A 296 3.34 -28.79 21.83
C THR A 296 4.72 -29.32 21.44
N THR A 297 4.90 -29.74 20.18
CA THR A 297 6.19 -30.18 19.64
C THR A 297 7.13 -28.98 19.47
N ALA A 298 6.64 -27.88 18.91
CA ALA A 298 7.42 -26.66 18.72
C ALA A 298 7.97 -26.10 20.05
N ARG A 299 7.13 -26.07 21.09
CA ARG A 299 7.51 -25.61 22.43
C ARG A 299 8.56 -26.49 23.10
N ARG A 300 8.53 -27.81 22.87
CA ARG A 300 9.56 -28.75 23.39
C ARG A 300 10.93 -28.48 22.79
N SER A 301 10.97 -28.04 21.53
CA SER A 301 12.19 -27.62 20.85
C SER A 301 12.53 -26.13 21.06
N THR A 302 11.75 -25.44 21.90
CA THR A 302 11.82 -23.99 22.16
C THR A 302 11.71 -23.09 20.92
N THR A 303 11.12 -23.57 19.83
CA THR A 303 11.08 -22.89 18.51
C THR A 303 9.69 -22.38 18.13
N SER A 304 8.75 -22.29 19.09
CA SER A 304 7.37 -21.89 18.79
C SER A 304 7.13 -20.38 18.71
N TYR A 305 8.01 -19.59 19.33
CA TYR A 305 7.86 -18.14 19.44
C TYR A 305 8.66 -17.40 18.37
N TRP A 306 8.12 -16.28 17.93
CA TRP A 306 8.70 -15.35 16.97
C TRP A 306 8.67 -13.92 17.51
N ASN A 307 9.53 -13.05 17.00
CA ASN A 307 9.47 -11.62 17.26
C ASN A 307 9.91 -10.81 16.03
N LYS A 308 9.41 -9.58 15.93
CA LYS A 308 9.83 -8.61 14.91
C LYS A 308 11.19 -8.04 15.30
N VAL A 309 12.11 -7.89 14.34
CA VAL A 309 13.44 -7.28 14.50
C VAL A 309 13.75 -6.32 13.36
#